data_AF-A0A6C8GPH5-F1
#
_entry.id   AF-A0A6C8GPH5-F1
#
_cell.length_a   1.000
_cell.length_b   1.000
_cell.length_c   1.000
_cell.angle_alpha   90.00
_cell.angle_beta   90.00
_cell.angle_gamma   90.00
#
_symmetry.space_group_name_H-M   'P 1'
#
loop_
_entity.id
_entity.type
_entity.pdbx_description
1 polymer ?
#
loop_
_entity_poly.entity_id
_entity_poly.type
_entity_poly.pdbx_seq_one_letter_code
_entity_poly.pdbx_strand_id
1 'polypeptide(L)'
;AGPLAVTFHRAFDMCANPFNALKNLADAGVARVLTSGQKADAAQGLSIIMELIAQGDAPTIMAGAGVRANNLQNFLDAGVREVHSSAGVLLPSPMRYRNQGLSMSADIQADEYSRYRVEGAAVAEMKGIIVRHQAK
;
A
#
# COMPACT_ATOMS: atom_id res chain seq x y z
N ALA A 1 -0.90 11.78 19.16
CA ALA A 1 0.03 12.40 18.21
C ALA A 1 -0.15 13.92 18.09
N GLY A 2 -0.72 14.60 19.10
CA GLY A 2 -1.05 16.02 19.00
C GLY A 2 -1.96 16.29 17.78
N PRO A 3 -1.69 17.34 16.97
CA PRO A 3 -2.49 17.71 15.81
C PRO A 3 -2.16 16.92 14.53
N LEU A 4 -1.20 15.99 14.58
CA LEU A 4 -0.76 15.25 13.39
C LEU A 4 -1.82 14.24 12.93
N ALA A 5 -2.05 14.17 11.62
CA ALA A 5 -2.96 13.20 11.03
C ALA A 5 -2.38 11.77 11.12
N VAL A 6 -3.01 10.91 11.92
CA VAL A 6 -2.56 9.53 12.15
C VAL A 6 -3.13 8.60 11.07
N THR A 7 -2.27 7.74 10.53
CA THR A 7 -2.66 6.59 9.70
C THR A 7 -2.54 5.30 10.53
N PHE A 8 -3.62 4.55 10.66
CA PHE A 8 -3.54 3.18 11.17
C PHE A 8 -3.11 2.25 10.04
N HIS A 9 -1.97 1.60 10.22
CA HIS A 9 -1.33 0.78 9.19
C HIS A 9 -2.02 -0.60 9.01
N ARG A 10 -1.37 -1.49 8.25
CA ARG A 10 -1.86 -2.84 7.90
C ARG A 10 -2.13 -3.82 9.05
N ALA A 11 -1.88 -3.46 10.31
CA ALA A 11 -2.48 -4.21 11.43
C ALA A 11 -4.01 -4.31 11.31
N PHE A 12 -4.65 -3.37 10.59
CA PHE A 12 -6.08 -3.46 10.25
C PHE A 12 -6.42 -4.74 9.47
N ASP A 13 -5.54 -5.16 8.57
CA ASP A 13 -5.73 -6.36 7.74
C ASP A 13 -5.74 -7.65 8.58
N MET A 14 -5.23 -7.58 9.83
CA MET A 14 -5.14 -8.71 10.76
C MET A 14 -6.20 -8.67 11.87
N CYS A 15 -7.10 -7.67 11.88
CA CYS A 15 -8.13 -7.56 12.90
C CYS A 15 -9.30 -8.51 12.63
N ALA A 16 -9.98 -8.97 13.68
CA ALA A 16 -11.05 -9.96 13.53
C ALA A 16 -12.34 -9.41 12.91
N ASN A 17 -12.68 -8.15 13.17
CA ASN A 17 -13.88 -7.51 12.63
C ASN A 17 -13.53 -6.12 12.07
N PRO A 18 -13.34 -5.99 10.74
CA PRO A 18 -12.89 -4.74 10.13
C PRO A 18 -13.87 -3.58 10.30
N PHE A 19 -15.19 -3.84 10.34
CA PHE A 19 -16.20 -2.79 10.49
C PHE A 19 -16.23 -2.22 11.91
N ASN A 20 -16.16 -3.08 12.93
CA ASN A 20 -16.03 -2.63 14.32
C ASN A 20 -14.68 -1.94 14.55
N ALA A 21 -13.60 -2.46 13.98
CA ALA A 21 -12.30 -1.81 14.06
C ALA A 21 -12.32 -0.43 13.42
N LEU A 22 -12.95 -0.27 12.25
CA LEU A 22 -13.06 1.02 11.57
C LEU A 22 -13.80 2.05 12.43
N LYS A 23 -14.91 1.65 13.07
CA LYS A 23 -15.64 2.50 14.02
C LYS A 23 -14.77 2.91 15.21
N ASN A 24 -14.10 1.96 15.85
CA ASN A 24 -13.21 2.26 16.98
C ASN A 24 -12.07 3.22 16.58
N LEU A 25 -11.55 3.09 15.35
CA LEU A 25 -10.53 3.99 14.82
C LEU A 25 -11.09 5.39 14.53
N ALA A 26 -12.35 5.49 14.08
CA ALA A 26 -13.06 6.76 13.95
C ALA A 26 -13.18 7.47 15.31
N ASP A 27 -13.66 6.75 16.34
CA ASP A 27 -13.81 7.26 17.71
C ASP A 27 -12.47 7.70 18.31
N ALA A 28 -11.37 7.03 17.94
CA ALA A 28 -10.01 7.38 18.34
C ALA A 28 -9.41 8.57 17.56
N GLY A 29 -10.13 9.13 16.58
CA GLY A 29 -9.68 10.25 15.77
C GLY A 29 -8.61 9.90 14.73
N VAL A 30 -8.57 8.64 14.27
CA VAL A 30 -7.66 8.22 13.20
C VAL A 30 -8.10 8.86 11.88
N ALA A 31 -7.17 9.49 11.18
CA ALA A 31 -7.49 10.17 9.93
C ALA A 31 -7.64 9.19 8.76
N ARG A 32 -6.83 8.14 8.73
CA ARG A 32 -6.69 7.23 7.58
C ARG A 32 -6.40 5.79 8.00
N VAL A 33 -6.86 4.82 7.21
CA VAL A 33 -6.54 3.40 7.36
C VAL A 33 -5.86 2.88 6.10
N LEU A 34 -4.67 2.31 6.26
CA LEU A 34 -3.96 1.58 5.20
C LEU A 34 -4.36 0.10 5.26
N THR A 35 -4.99 -0.41 4.20
CA THR A 35 -5.52 -1.77 4.16
C THR A 35 -5.41 -2.39 2.76
N SER A 36 -5.26 -3.72 2.73
CA SER A 36 -5.43 -4.57 1.55
C SER A 36 -6.81 -5.24 1.51
N GLY A 37 -7.78 -4.77 2.29
CA GLY A 37 -9.09 -5.40 2.44
C GLY A 37 -9.01 -6.77 3.13
N GLN A 38 -8.08 -6.94 4.08
CA GLN A 38 -7.81 -8.23 4.76
C GLN A 38 -7.41 -9.38 3.81
N LYS A 39 -6.84 -9.06 2.64
CA LYS A 39 -6.31 -10.05 1.67
C LYS A 39 -4.80 -9.91 1.47
N ALA A 40 -4.20 -10.84 0.73
CA ALA A 40 -2.77 -10.82 0.43
C ALA A 40 -2.35 -9.53 -0.31
N ASP A 41 -3.20 -9.08 -1.24
CA ASP A 41 -3.07 -7.83 -1.97
C ASP A 41 -4.41 -7.08 -2.06
N ALA A 42 -4.35 -5.77 -2.34
CA ALA A 42 -5.54 -4.92 -2.38
C ALA A 42 -6.50 -5.27 -3.53
N ALA A 43 -6.03 -5.84 -4.63
CA ALA A 43 -6.90 -6.18 -5.76
C ALA A 43 -7.83 -7.34 -5.36
N GLN A 44 -7.32 -8.32 -4.64
CA GLN A 44 -8.13 -9.39 -4.04
C GLN A 44 -9.10 -8.88 -2.98
N GLY A 45 -8.71 -7.84 -2.22
CA GLY A 45 -9.54 -7.25 -1.16
C GLY A 45 -10.43 -6.10 -1.61
N LEU A 46 -10.56 -5.84 -2.91
CA LEU A 46 -11.23 -4.65 -3.43
C LEU A 46 -12.69 -4.55 -2.98
N SER A 47 -13.42 -5.68 -2.90
CA SER A 47 -14.81 -5.69 -2.42
C SER A 47 -14.93 -5.18 -0.98
N ILE A 48 -14.07 -5.66 -0.08
CA ILE A 48 -14.04 -5.22 1.32
C ILE A 48 -13.63 -3.74 1.40
N ILE A 49 -12.67 -3.31 0.59
CA ILE A 49 -12.27 -1.90 0.52
C ILE A 49 -13.47 -1.01 0.14
N MET A 50 -14.28 -1.42 -0.84
CA MET A 50 -15.49 -0.71 -1.23
C MET A 50 -16.54 -0.68 -0.10
N GLU A 51 -16.74 -1.80 0.59
CA GLU A 51 -17.65 -1.88 1.74
C GLU A 51 -17.21 -0.96 2.90
N LEU A 52 -15.90 -0.82 3.14
CA LEU A 52 -15.35 0.07 4.16
C LEU A 52 -15.49 1.54 3.77
N ILE A 53 -15.28 1.88 2.49
CA ILE A 53 -15.51 3.23 1.95
C ILE A 53 -16.99 3.64 2.13
N ALA A 54 -17.91 2.70 1.97
CA ALA A 54 -19.34 2.94 2.07
C ALA A 54 -19.86 3.21 3.49
N GLN A 55 -19.08 2.95 4.56
CA GLN A 55 -19.57 3.05 5.94
C GLN A 55 -19.97 4.47 6.37
N GLY A 56 -19.48 5.53 5.69
CA GLY A 56 -19.73 6.93 6.08
C GLY A 56 -19.11 7.30 7.43
N ASP A 57 -18.77 8.58 7.64
CA ASP A 57 -18.19 9.09 8.91
C ASP A 57 -16.99 8.26 9.47
N ALA A 58 -16.21 7.67 8.56
CA ALA A 58 -15.08 6.79 8.88
C ALA A 58 -13.73 7.42 8.44
N PRO A 59 -12.60 6.96 9.01
CA PRO A 59 -11.27 7.29 8.51
C PRO A 59 -11.16 7.06 7.00
N THR A 60 -10.37 7.88 6.30
CA THR A 60 -10.19 7.68 4.85
C THR A 60 -9.51 6.34 4.59
N ILE A 61 -10.11 5.52 3.73
CA ILE A 61 -9.54 4.24 3.32
C ILE A 61 -8.48 4.49 2.24
N MET A 62 -7.24 4.08 2.55
CA MET A 62 -6.11 4.09 1.64
C MET A 62 -5.76 2.65 1.23
N ALA A 63 -6.03 2.30 -0.03
CA ALA A 63 -5.75 0.96 -0.55
C ALA A 63 -4.24 0.74 -0.68
N GLY A 64 -3.73 -0.40 -0.20
CA GLY A 64 -2.31 -0.73 -0.28
C GLY A 64 -2.02 -2.22 -0.24
N ALA A 65 -0.75 -2.57 -0.51
CA ALA A 65 -0.28 -3.93 -0.87
C ALA A 65 -0.59 -4.30 -2.32
N GLY A 66 0.46 -4.33 -3.15
CA GLY A 66 0.36 -4.72 -4.56
C GLY A 66 -0.20 -3.65 -5.52
N VAL A 67 -0.52 -2.44 -5.04
CA VAL A 67 -0.97 -1.34 -5.92
C VAL A 67 0.16 -0.87 -6.82
N ARG A 68 -0.07 -0.90 -8.14
CA ARG A 68 0.89 -0.58 -9.23
C ARG A 68 0.14 0.07 -10.39
N ALA A 69 0.85 0.62 -11.38
CA ALA A 69 0.22 1.28 -12.53
C ALA A 69 -0.78 0.38 -13.29
N ASN A 70 -0.49 -0.91 -13.43
CA ASN A 70 -1.32 -1.87 -14.16
C ASN A 70 -2.68 -2.17 -13.52
N ASN A 71 -2.85 -1.95 -12.21
CA ASN A 71 -4.10 -2.22 -11.48
C ASN A 71 -4.69 -0.97 -10.83
N LEU A 72 -4.01 0.18 -10.91
CA LEU A 72 -4.41 1.43 -10.29
C LEU A 72 -5.81 1.89 -10.72
N GLN A 73 -6.14 1.73 -11.99
CA GLN A 73 -7.44 2.16 -12.54
C GLN A 73 -8.61 1.51 -11.80
N ASN A 74 -8.48 0.24 -11.42
CA ASN A 74 -9.55 -0.51 -10.72
C ASN A 74 -9.88 0.10 -9.35
N PHE A 75 -8.87 0.60 -8.62
CA PHE A 75 -9.08 1.25 -7.33
C PHE A 75 -9.76 2.61 -7.49
N LEU A 76 -9.33 3.38 -8.49
CA LEU A 76 -9.91 4.70 -8.77
C LEU A 76 -11.39 4.56 -9.18
N ASP A 77 -11.69 3.64 -10.09
CA ASP A 77 -13.06 3.36 -10.52
C ASP A 77 -13.95 2.83 -9.38
N ALA A 78 -13.35 2.15 -8.39
CA ALA A 78 -14.02 1.69 -7.17
C ALA A 78 -14.22 2.80 -6.11
N GLY A 79 -13.82 4.04 -6.39
CA GLY A 79 -14.00 5.18 -5.50
C GLY A 79 -12.92 5.33 -4.41
N VAL A 80 -11.81 4.60 -4.53
CA VAL A 80 -10.66 4.76 -3.63
C VAL A 80 -10.01 6.13 -3.87
N ARG A 81 -9.99 6.97 -2.83
CA ARG A 81 -9.42 8.33 -2.91
C ARG A 81 -7.91 8.37 -2.70
N GLU A 82 -7.35 7.37 -2.03
CA GLU A 82 -5.94 7.32 -1.68
C GLU A 82 -5.36 5.93 -1.89
N VAL A 83 -4.15 5.88 -2.45
CA VAL A 83 -3.44 4.63 -2.70
C VAL A 83 -2.04 4.68 -2.11
N HIS A 84 -1.59 3.54 -1.61
CA HIS A 84 -0.24 3.33 -1.11
C HIS A 84 0.49 2.30 -1.99
N SER A 85 1.54 2.74 -2.67
CA SER A 85 2.40 1.90 -3.49
C SER A 85 3.84 2.05 -3.04
N SER A 86 4.59 0.95 -3.05
CA SER A 86 6.03 1.00 -2.86
C SER A 86 6.76 1.55 -4.08
N ALA A 87 6.15 1.45 -5.27
CA ALA A 87 6.74 1.82 -6.56
C ALA A 87 8.20 1.34 -6.73
N GLY A 88 8.55 0.22 -6.11
CA GLY A 88 9.95 -0.17 -5.96
C GLY A 88 10.42 -1.16 -7.01
N VAL A 89 11.73 -1.10 -7.26
CA VAL A 89 12.52 -1.90 -8.18
C VAL A 89 13.77 -2.42 -7.44
N LEU A 90 14.25 -3.61 -7.81
CA LEU A 90 15.53 -4.13 -7.35
C LEU A 90 16.62 -3.72 -8.34
N LEU A 91 17.63 -3.02 -7.84
CA LEU A 91 18.79 -2.61 -8.64
C LEU A 91 20.04 -3.38 -8.22
N PRO A 92 20.83 -3.89 -9.18
CA PRO A 92 22.08 -4.56 -8.85
C PRO A 92 23.06 -3.58 -8.19
N SER A 93 23.88 -4.10 -7.28
CA SER A 93 24.98 -3.41 -6.65
C SER A 93 26.08 -3.12 -7.67
N PRO A 94 26.75 -1.96 -7.60
CA PRO A 94 27.89 -1.63 -8.45
C PRO A 94 29.17 -2.40 -8.04
N MET A 95 29.11 -3.23 -7.00
CA MET A 95 30.22 -4.08 -6.56
C MET A 95 30.69 -4.98 -7.70
N ARG A 96 31.98 -4.85 -8.04
CA ARG A 96 32.61 -5.58 -9.15
C ARG A 96 33.04 -6.99 -8.73
N TYR A 97 33.57 -7.13 -7.51
CA TYR A 97 33.86 -8.42 -6.91
C TYR A 97 32.69 -8.86 -6.02
N ARG A 98 32.37 -10.16 -6.04
CA ARG A 98 31.30 -10.76 -5.24
C ARG A 98 31.80 -12.05 -4.60
N ASN A 99 31.71 -12.12 -3.28
CA ASN A 99 31.90 -13.37 -2.55
C ASN A 99 30.56 -14.12 -2.50
N GLN A 100 30.43 -15.20 -3.27
CA GLN A 100 29.17 -15.96 -3.38
C GLN A 100 29.01 -17.04 -2.31
N GLY A 101 30.08 -17.37 -1.56
CA GLY A 101 30.05 -18.43 -0.55
C GLY A 101 29.60 -17.98 0.84
N LEU A 102 29.16 -16.73 0.99
CA LEU A 102 28.79 -16.12 2.26
C LEU A 102 27.42 -15.48 2.15
N SER A 103 26.56 -15.71 3.14
CA SER A 103 25.34 -14.95 3.37
C SER A 103 25.47 -14.21 4.71
N MET A 104 25.04 -12.95 4.72
CA MET A 104 24.91 -12.11 5.91
C MET A 104 23.49 -12.19 6.49
N SER A 105 22.53 -12.69 5.71
CA SER A 105 21.13 -12.87 6.10
C SER A 105 20.87 -14.24 6.71
N ALA A 106 19.92 -14.30 7.65
CA ALA A 106 19.34 -15.56 8.11
C ALA A 106 18.53 -16.26 7.00
N ASP A 107 18.08 -15.51 5.99
CA ASP A 107 17.48 -16.05 4.78
C ASP A 107 18.57 -16.44 3.77
N ILE A 108 18.67 -17.75 3.49
CA ILE A 108 19.65 -18.33 2.58
C ILE A 108 19.42 -17.89 1.12
N GLN A 109 18.20 -17.46 0.77
CA GLN A 109 17.84 -17.00 -0.57
C GLN A 109 18.00 -15.48 -0.75
N ALA A 110 18.43 -14.76 0.28
CA ALA A 110 18.58 -13.31 0.20
C ALA A 110 19.69 -12.91 -0.79
N ASP A 111 19.36 -11.99 -1.71
CA ASP A 111 20.36 -11.40 -2.60
C ASP A 111 21.11 -10.26 -1.90
N GLU A 112 22.35 -10.54 -1.50
CA GLU A 112 23.28 -9.60 -0.86
C GLU A 112 23.66 -8.40 -1.75
N TYR A 113 23.50 -8.53 -3.07
CA TYR A 113 23.95 -7.54 -4.05
C TYR A 113 22.80 -6.84 -4.74
N SER A 114 21.56 -6.99 -4.29
CA SER A 114 20.43 -6.19 -4.77
C SER A 114 20.05 -5.10 -3.78
N ARG A 115 19.59 -3.95 -4.32
CA ARG A 115 19.13 -2.81 -3.53
C ARG A 115 17.72 -2.48 -3.94
N TYR A 116 16.80 -2.53 -2.98
CA TYR A 116 15.44 -2.06 -3.20
C TYR A 116 15.41 -0.54 -3.21
N ARG A 117 14.91 0.06 -4.29
CA ARG A 117 14.75 1.51 -4.43
C ARG A 117 13.40 1.85 -5.03
N VAL A 118 12.94 3.07 -4.78
CA VAL A 118 11.79 3.63 -5.50
C VAL A 118 12.18 3.93 -6.95
N GLU A 119 11.30 3.60 -7.88
CA GLU A 119 11.44 3.91 -9.30
C GLU A 119 10.63 5.15 -9.66
N GLY A 120 11.31 6.26 -9.98
CA GLY A 120 10.65 7.54 -10.27
C GLY A 120 9.70 7.49 -11.47
N ALA A 121 10.04 6.70 -12.50
CA ALA A 121 9.18 6.53 -13.68
C ALA A 121 7.84 5.87 -13.32
N ALA A 122 7.86 4.82 -12.48
CA ALA A 122 6.64 4.17 -12.00
C ALA A 122 5.76 5.11 -11.17
N VAL A 123 6.37 5.96 -10.34
CA VAL A 123 5.63 7.00 -9.59
C VAL A 123 4.97 8.01 -10.54
N ALA A 124 5.72 8.49 -11.54
CA ALA A 124 5.20 9.45 -12.53
C ALA A 124 4.06 8.84 -13.36
N GLU A 125 4.18 7.57 -13.77
CA GLU A 125 3.14 6.85 -14.48
C GLU A 125 1.84 6.75 -13.67
N MET A 126 1.94 6.29 -12.41
CA MET A 126 0.78 6.20 -11.51
C MET A 126 0.14 7.56 -11.28
N LYS A 127 0.94 8.61 -11.07
CA LYS A 127 0.41 9.98 -10.97
C LYS A 127 -0.31 10.41 -12.24
N GLY A 128 0.23 10.08 -13.41
CA GLY A 128 -0.41 10.35 -14.70
C GLY A 128 -1.77 9.66 -14.83
N ILE A 129 -1.90 8.41 -14.37
CA ILE A 129 -3.18 7.68 -14.35
C ILE A 129 -4.19 8.41 -13.44
N ILE A 130 -3.79 8.80 -12.23
CA ILE A 130 -4.66 9.53 -11.29
C ILE A 130 -5.16 10.84 -11.89
N VAL A 131 -4.26 11.64 -12.50
CA VAL A 131 -4.63 12.93 -13.11
C VAL A 131 -5.60 12.72 -14.27
N ARG A 132 -5.37 11.72 -15.14
CA ARG A 132 -6.30 11.42 -16.24
C ARG A 132 -7.66 10.95 -15.76
N HIS A 133 -7.72 10.17 -14.69
CA HIS A 133 -8.99 9.72 -14.12
C HIS A 133 -9.76 10.90 -13.49
N GLN A 134 -9.09 11.84 -12.82
CA GLN A 134 -9.71 13.04 -12.26
C GLN A 134 -10.22 14.04 -13.31
N ALA A 135 -9.71 13.97 -14.54
CA ALA A 135 -10.13 14.82 -15.65
C ALA A 135 -11.32 14.25 -16.45
N LYS A 136 -11.76 13.02 -16.14
CA LYS A 136 -12.98 12.41 -16.69
C LYS A 136 -14.20 12.87 -15.89
#